data_AF-A0A4Q2LI81-F1
#
_entry.id   AF-A0A4Q2LI81-F1
#
_cell.length_a   1.000
_cell.length_b   1.000
_cell.length_c   1.000
_cell.angle_alpha   90.00
_cell.angle_beta   90.00
_cell.angle_gamma   90.00
#
_symmetry.space_group_name_H-M   'P 1'
#
loop_
_entity.id
_entity.type
_entity.pdbx_description
1 polymer ?
#
loop_
_entity_poly.entity_id
_entity_poly.type
_entity_poly.pdbx_seq_one_letter_code
_entity_poly.pdbx_strand_id
1 'polypeptide(L)'
;MNMLYILGAERYPEQVIIQRINLDENKYLEPRVFKGRFYETANRAIKYILERMPDKVIYDEFGDGKILKHFVENDIDRYYKHYTEQRKLEEETLKYRPNTYF
;
A
#
# COMPACT_ATOMS: atom_id res chain seq x y z
N MET A 1 -7.18 13.71 -3.88
CA MET A 1 -7.72 13.76 -2.51
C MET A 1 -6.55 13.45 -1.62
N ASN A 2 -6.10 14.42 -0.83
CA ASN A 2 -4.88 14.35 -0.06
C ASN A 2 -5.08 13.44 1.16
N MET A 3 -4.58 12.20 1.05
CA MET A 3 -4.81 11.14 2.02
C MET A 3 -3.55 10.88 2.83
N LEU A 4 -3.70 10.92 4.16
CA LEU A 4 -2.71 10.44 5.11
C LEU A 4 -3.15 9.10 5.69
N TYR A 5 -2.31 8.09 5.56
CA TYR A 5 -2.50 6.79 6.19
C TYR A 5 -1.50 6.64 7.34
N ILE A 6 -2.00 6.27 8.52
CA ILE A 6 -1.17 5.96 9.69
C ILE A 6 -1.30 4.46 9.96
N LEU A 7 -0.17 3.75 9.95
CA LEU A 7 -0.12 2.30 10.11
C LEU A 7 0.32 1.95 11.53
N GLY A 8 -0.52 1.20 12.22
CA GLY A 8 -0.19 0.53 13.49
C GLY A 8 -0.12 -0.97 13.30
N ALA A 9 0.79 -1.63 14.02
CA ALA A 9 0.85 -3.08 14.15
C ALA A 9 0.77 -3.45 15.62
N GLU A 10 -0.13 -4.38 15.95
CA GLU A 10 -0.25 -4.95 17.27
C GLU A 10 -0.01 -6.46 17.18
N ARG A 11 0.70 -7.04 18.16
CA ARG A 11 0.86 -8.50 18.28
C ARG A 11 -0.22 -9.17 19.13
N TYR A 12 -0.94 -8.40 19.97
CA TYR A 12 -1.95 -8.93 20.87
C TYR A 12 -3.16 -7.97 20.96
N PRO A 13 -4.22 -8.20 20.17
CA PRO A 13 -4.34 -9.25 19.14
C PRO A 13 -3.43 -8.98 17.93
N GLU A 14 -3.04 -10.03 17.20
CA GLU A 14 -2.30 -9.86 15.94
C GLU A 14 -3.17 -9.15 14.90
N GLN A 15 -2.86 -7.87 14.66
CA GLN A 15 -3.56 -7.06 13.68
C GLN A 15 -2.71 -5.92 13.14
N VAL A 16 -3.04 -5.51 11.92
CA VAL A 16 -2.55 -4.28 11.31
C VAL A 16 -3.73 -3.32 11.17
N ILE A 17 -3.56 -2.11 11.68
CA ILE A 17 -4.56 -1.05 11.63
C ILE A 17 -4.04 0.05 10.71
N ILE A 18 -4.88 0.51 9.80
CA ILE A 18 -4.63 1.66 8.95
C ILE A 18 -5.66 2.72 9.28
N GLN A 19 -5.26 3.73 10.05
CA GLN A 19 -6.05 4.93 10.22
C GLN A 19 -5.93 5.78 8.95
N ARG A 20 -7.07 6.21 8.41
CA ARG A 20 -7.13 6.98 7.17
C ARG A 20 -7.64 8.37 7.49
N ILE A 21 -6.94 9.39 7.00
CA ILE A 21 -7.26 10.78 7.25
C ILE A 21 -7.31 11.49 5.90
N ASN A 22 -8.44 12.12 5.60
CA ASN A 22 -8.55 13.06 4.49
C ASN A 22 -8.06 14.42 4.99
N LEU A 23 -6.91 14.87 4.49
CA LEU A 23 -6.28 16.13 4.89
C LEU A 23 -6.96 17.35 4.27
N ASP A 24 -7.61 17.19 3.10
CA ASP A 24 -8.35 18.28 2.45
C ASP A 24 -9.59 18.66 3.26
N GLU A 25 -10.25 17.66 3.84
CA GLU A 25 -11.47 17.83 4.65
C GLU A 25 -11.21 17.85 6.16
N ASN A 26 -9.97 17.60 6.59
CA ASN A 26 -9.59 17.38 7.99
C ASN A 26 -10.48 16.34 8.70
N LYS A 27 -10.79 15.23 8.02
CA LYS A 27 -11.68 14.17 8.52
C LYS A 27 -10.96 12.85 8.71
N TYR A 28 -11.20 12.23 9.86
CA TYR A 28 -10.90 10.83 10.09
C TYR A 28 -11.93 9.97 9.35
N LEU A 29 -11.44 9.03 8.56
CA LEU A 29 -12.27 7.99 7.97
C LEU A 29 -12.20 6.73 8.81
N GLU A 30 -13.19 5.86 8.63
CA GLU A 30 -13.20 4.53 9.24
C GLU A 30 -11.85 3.81 9.06
N PRO A 31 -11.21 3.35 10.15
CA PRO A 31 -9.95 2.64 10.03
C PRO A 31 -10.14 1.30 9.32
N ARG A 32 -9.09 0.84 8.63
CA ARG A 32 -9.04 -0.52 8.09
C ARG A 32 -8.24 -1.40 9.03
N VAL A 33 -8.86 -2.48 9.47
CA VAL A 33 -8.24 -3.45 10.38
C VAL A 33 -8.08 -4.78 9.67
N PHE A 34 -6.86 -5.29 9.62
CA PHE A 34 -6.52 -6.60 9.11
C PHE A 34 -6.16 -7.49 10.30
N LYS A 35 -6.96 -8.52 10.55
CA LYS A 35 -6.74 -9.49 11.64
C LYS A 35 -6.17 -10.80 11.10
N GLY A 36 -5.40 -11.49 11.93
CA GLY A 36 -4.80 -12.79 11.62
C GLY A 36 -3.29 -12.77 11.75
N ARG A 37 -2.62 -13.76 11.15
CA ARG A 37 -1.17 -13.90 11.26
C ARG A 37 -0.46 -12.65 10.76
N PHE A 38 0.49 -12.14 11.54
CA PHE A 38 1.19 -10.88 11.28
C PHE A 38 1.65 -10.69 9.83
N TYR A 39 2.33 -11.68 9.24
CA TYR A 39 2.81 -11.62 7.85
C TYR A 39 1.67 -11.52 6.83
N GLU A 40 0.60 -12.29 7.02
CA GLU A 40 -0.55 -12.28 6.13
C GLU A 40 -1.33 -10.96 6.22
N THR A 41 -1.44 -10.41 7.43
CA THR A 41 -2.07 -9.10 7.65
C THR A 41 -1.22 -7.97 7.10
N ALA A 42 0.11 -8.03 7.26
CA ALA A 42 1.04 -7.05 6.70
C ALA A 42 0.97 -7.03 5.16
N ASN A 43 0.99 -8.21 4.52
CA ASN A 43 0.85 -8.31 3.06
C ASN A 43 -0.49 -7.75 2.56
N ARG A 44 -1.59 -8.02 3.27
CA ARG A 44 -2.92 -7.47 2.93
C ARG A 44 -2.95 -5.95 3.10
N ALA A 45 -2.35 -5.42 4.16
CA ALA A 45 -2.23 -3.99 4.39
C ALA A 45 -1.38 -3.30 3.30
N ILE A 46 -0.26 -3.89 2.89
CA ILE A 46 0.60 -3.38 1.81
C ILE A 46 -0.18 -3.33 0.49
N LYS A 47 -0.85 -4.42 0.09
CA LYS A 47 -1.69 -4.43 -1.11
C LYS A 47 -2.76 -3.34 -1.08
N TYR A 48 -3.42 -3.17 0.07
CA TYR A 48 -4.43 -2.14 0.25
C TYR A 48 -3.86 -0.72 0.07
N ILE A 49 -2.65 -0.45 0.59
CA ILE A 49 -1.98 0.84 0.43
C ILE A 49 -1.61 1.07 -1.03
N LEU A 50 -1.05 0.06 -1.70
CA LEU A 50 -0.64 0.14 -3.10
C LEU A 50 -1.82 0.36 -4.05
N GLU A 51 -2.95 -0.31 -3.82
CA GLU A 51 -4.18 -0.13 -4.61
C GLU A 51 -4.80 1.26 -4.45
N ARG A 52 -4.58 1.92 -3.31
CA ARG A 52 -5.20 3.21 -2.98
C ARG A 52 -4.27 4.40 -3.14
N MET A 53 -2.96 4.17 -3.16
CA MET A 53 -1.90 5.16 -3.30
C MET A 53 -2.15 6.45 -2.48
N PRO A 54 -2.13 6.38 -1.14
CA PRO A 54 -2.24 7.58 -0.32
C PRO A 54 -1.04 8.51 -0.53
N ASP A 55 -1.25 9.81 -0.41
CA ASP A 55 -0.19 10.82 -0.59
C ASP A 55 0.90 10.71 0.48
N LYS A 56 0.53 10.32 1.70
CA LYS A 56 1.44 10.16 2.82
C LYS A 56 1.14 8.90 3.61
N VAL A 57 2.22 8.24 4.04
CA VAL A 57 2.18 7.07 4.91
C VAL A 57 3.07 7.33 6.10
N ILE A 58 2.51 7.21 7.31
CA ILE A 58 3.23 7.28 8.58
C ILE A 58 3.12 5.92 9.25
N TYR A 59 4.22 5.46 9.84
CA TYR A 59 4.26 4.21 10.60
C TYR A 59 4.36 4.56 12.08
N ASP A 60 3.64 3.82 12.92
CA ASP A 60 3.82 3.91 14.36
C ASP A 60 5.26 3.47 14.71
N GLU A 61 6.06 4.42 15.18
CA GLU A 61 7.46 4.16 15.53
C GLU A 61 7.60 3.41 16.86
N PHE A 62 6.51 3.34 17.65
CA PHE A 62 6.48 2.70 18.94
C PHE A 62 5.83 1.31 18.80
N GLY A 63 6.64 0.25 18.98
CA GLY A 63 6.20 -1.15 18.88
C GLY A 63 6.61 -1.83 17.57
N ASP A 64 5.77 -2.75 17.09
CA ASP A 64 6.02 -3.56 15.90
C ASP A 64 5.81 -2.82 14.57
N GLY A 65 5.39 -1.54 14.62
CA GLY A 65 5.25 -0.70 13.44
C GLY A 65 6.58 -0.44 12.70
N LYS A 66 7.73 -0.52 13.38
CA LYS A 66 9.05 -0.52 12.72
C LYS A 66 9.27 -1.75 11.81
N ILE A 67 8.73 -2.90 12.21
CA ILE A 67 8.78 -4.12 11.39
C ILE A 67 7.92 -3.90 10.15
N LEU A 68 6.71 -3.34 10.31
CA LEU A 68 5.87 -2.97 9.17
C LEU A 68 6.56 -1.98 8.24
N LYS A 69 7.22 -0.95 8.76
CA LYS A 69 7.97 0.01 7.93
C LYS A 69 8.99 -0.69 7.06
N HIS A 70 9.78 -1.60 7.64
CA HIS A 70 10.77 -2.37 6.88
C HIS A 70 10.13 -3.26 5.81
N PHE A 71 9.03 -3.96 6.12
CA PHE A 71 8.30 -4.74 5.13
C PHE A 71 7.77 -3.86 4.00
N VAL A 72 7.12 -2.77 4.37
CA VAL A 72 6.47 -1.87 3.42
C VAL A 72 7.52 -1.22 2.52
N GLU A 73 8.62 -0.66 3.05
CA GLU A 73 9.67 -0.04 2.22
C GLU A 73 10.31 -1.04 1.24
N ASN A 74 10.64 -2.26 1.69
CA ASN A 74 11.26 -3.27 0.82
C ASN A 74 10.29 -3.89 -0.19
N ASP A 75 9.05 -4.19 0.22
CA ASP A 75 8.06 -4.79 -0.67
C ASP A 75 7.42 -3.75 -1.60
N ILE A 76 7.29 -2.49 -1.19
CA ILE A 76 6.90 -1.39 -2.07
C ILE A 76 7.93 -1.19 -3.17
N ASP A 77 9.23 -1.16 -2.86
CA ASP A 77 10.29 -1.04 -3.87
C ASP A 77 10.26 -2.22 -4.86
N ARG A 78 10.06 -3.44 -4.34
CA ARG A 78 9.90 -4.63 -5.18
C ARG A 78 8.65 -4.55 -6.05
N TYR A 79 7.53 -4.13 -5.48
CA TYR A 79 6.26 -4.01 -6.18
C TYR A 79 6.31 -2.91 -7.25
N TYR A 80 6.87 -1.74 -6.96
CA TYR A 80 7.04 -0.66 -7.94
C TYR A 80 7.97 -1.07 -9.08
N LYS A 81 9.07 -1.79 -8.80
CA LYS A 81 9.92 -2.35 -9.86
C LYS A 81 9.12 -3.26 -10.78
N HIS A 82 8.38 -4.21 -10.21
CA HIS A 82 7.57 -5.14 -10.98
C HIS A 82 6.44 -4.45 -11.75
N TYR A 83 5.72 -3.53 -11.12
CA TYR A 83 4.66 -2.73 -11.75
C TYR A 83 5.21 -1.89 -12.91
N THR A 84 6.37 -1.25 -12.72
CA THR A 84 7.02 -0.43 -13.77
C THR A 84 7.50 -1.29 -14.93
N GLU A 85 8.03 -2.48 -14.66
CA GLU A 85 8.43 -3.44 -15.70
C GLU A 85 7.22 -3.93 -16.51
N GLN A 86 6.12 -4.30 -15.86
CA GLN A 86 4.88 -4.69 -16.52
C GLN A 86 4.31 -3.55 -17.36
N ARG A 87 4.27 -2.33 -16.83
CA ARG A 87 3.84 -1.14 -17.57
C ARG A 87 4.68 -0.86 -18.81
N LYS A 88 6.01 -1.00 -18.71
CA LYS A 88 6.91 -0.85 -19.86
C LYS A 88 6.66 -1.93 -20.91
N LEU A 89 6.46 -3.18 -20.48
CA LEU A 89 6.10 -4.29 -21.37
C LEU A 89 4.74 -4.05 -22.06
N GLU A 90 3.75 -3.55 -21.33
CA GLU A 90 2.44 -3.16 -21.89
C GLU A 90 2.57 -2.03 -22.91
N GLU A 91 3.35 -0.99 -22.61
CA GLU A 91 3.61 0.14 -23.52
C GLU A 91 4.38 -0.31 -24.78
N GLU A 92 5.37 -1.20 -24.62
CA GLU A 92 6.14 -1.76 -25.73
C GLU A 92 5.27 -2.67 -26.61
N THR A 93 4.46 -3.55 -26.01
CA THR A 93 3.51 -4.39 -26.77
C THR A 93 2.45 -3.56 -27.48
N LEU A 94 1.95 -2.47 -26.87
CA LEU A 94 1.04 -1.53 -27.53
C LEU A 94 1.70 -0.79 -28.69
N LYS A 95 2.99 -0.45 -28.59
CA LYS A 95 3.77 0.21 -29.66
C LYS A 95 3.96 -0.69 -30.88
N TYR A 96 3.99 -2.01 -30.71
CA TYR A 96 4.14 -3.00 -31.78
C TYR A 96 2.82 -3.65 -32.24
N ARG A 97 1.65 -3.24 -31.70
CA ARG A 97 0.37 -3.66 -32.29
C ARG A 97 0.20 -2.98 -33.65
N PRO A 98 0.19 -3.72 -34.77
CA PRO A 98 -0.10 -3.11 -36.06
C PRO A 98 -1.53 -2.56 -36.01
N ASN A 99 -1.70 -1.30 -36.43
CA ASN A 99 -3.02 -0.68 -36.63
C ASN A 99 -3.83 -1.55 -37.59
N THR A 100 -4.59 -2.48 -37.04
CA THR A 100 -5.50 -3.31 -37.82
C THR A 100 -6.82 -2.54 -37.84
N TYR A 101 -6.89 -1.54 -38.72
CA TYR A 101 -8.16 -0.97 -39.13
C TYR A 101 -8.87 -2.02 -39.99
N PHE A 102 -10.00 -2.52 -39.52
CA PHE A 102 -11.05 -3.12 -40.34
C PHE A 102 -12.30 -2.26 -40.18
#